data_AF-H6QCA1-F1
#
_entry.id   AF-H6QCA1-F1
#
_cell.length_a   1.000
_cell.length_b   1.000
_cell.length_c   1.000
_cell.angle_alpha   90.00
_cell.angle_beta   90.00
_cell.angle_gamma   90.00
#
_symmetry.space_group_name_H-M   'P 1'
#
loop_
_entity.id
_entity.type
_entity.pdbx_description
1 polymer ?
#
loop_
_entity_poly.entity_id
_entity_poly.type
_entity_poly.pdbx_seq_one_letter_code
_entity_poly.pdbx_strand_id
1 'polypeptide(L)'
;MHRDKAVGAVLMAVGIVGILLYGWLVFLSPWQMLILQLTAFVAVAAVLVILAWVGYALATTPPPKPIEEIEKEVQKALEEIEKQMKEEAQQTTQS
;
A
#
# COMPACT_ATOMS: atom_id res chain seq x y z
N MET A 1 -11.66 25.68 3.14
CA MET A 1 -12.05 26.02 4.54
C MET A 1 -13.39 25.42 4.96
N HIS A 2 -14.53 25.68 4.28
CA HIS A 2 -15.82 25.04 4.64
C HIS A 2 -16.00 23.62 4.06
N ARG A 3 -15.35 23.33 2.93
CA ARG A 3 -15.39 22.04 2.23
C ARG A 3 -14.69 20.94 3.02
N ASP A 4 -13.52 21.26 3.58
CA ASP A 4 -12.70 20.33 4.37
C ASP A 4 -13.41 19.93 5.68
N LYS A 5 -14.12 20.88 6.29
CA LYS A 5 -14.93 20.65 7.49
C LYS A 5 -16.17 19.79 7.20
N ALA A 6 -16.80 19.98 6.04
CA ALA A 6 -17.93 19.17 5.59
C ALA A 6 -17.51 17.72 5.31
N VAL A 7 -16.36 17.50 4.65
CA VAL A 7 -15.82 16.15 4.43
C VAL A 7 -15.52 15.46 5.75
N GLY A 8 -14.88 16.16 6.69
CA GLY A 8 -14.63 15.63 8.04
C GLY A 8 -15.92 15.25 8.79
N ALA A 9 -16.96 16.11 8.72
CA ALA A 9 -18.24 15.83 9.35
C ALA A 9 -18.99 14.64 8.71
N VAL A 10 -18.92 14.50 7.39
CA VAL A 10 -19.50 13.35 6.68
C VAL A 10 -18.78 12.07 7.05
N LEU A 11 -17.44 12.07 7.07
CA LEU A 11 -16.66 10.90 7.50
C LEU A 11 -16.99 10.50 8.95
N MET A 12 -17.12 11.48 9.85
CA MET A 12 -17.52 11.23 11.24
C MET A 12 -18.93 10.63 11.33
N ALA A 13 -19.90 11.20 10.61
CA ALA A 13 -21.26 10.68 10.58
C ALA A 13 -21.34 9.27 10.01
N VAL A 14 -20.65 8.99 8.89
CA VAL A 14 -20.58 7.66 8.28
C VAL A 14 -19.94 6.65 9.22
N GLY A 15 -18.86 7.02 9.91
CA GLY A 15 -18.21 6.16 10.91
C GLY A 15 -19.15 5.81 12.06
N ILE A 16 -19.83 6.80 12.64
CA ILE A 16 -20.78 6.60 13.75
C ILE A 16 -21.95 5.72 13.29
N VAL A 17 -22.54 6.01 12.13
CA VAL A 17 -23.64 5.22 11.56
C VAL A 17 -23.19 3.78 11.28
N GLY A 18 -22.00 3.59 10.72
CA GLY A 18 -21.42 2.27 10.46
C GLY A 18 -21.23 1.45 11.75
N ILE A 19 -20.71 2.07 12.82
CA ILE A 19 -20.53 1.42 14.12
C ILE A 19 -21.88 1.01 14.72
N LEU A 20 -22.87 1.90 14.68
CA LEU A 20 -24.21 1.63 15.21
C LEU A 20 -24.91 0.52 14.43
N LEU A 21 -24.84 0.56 13.10
CA LEU A 21 -25.41 -0.49 12.24
C LEU A 21 -24.73 -1.84 12.45
N TYR A 22 -23.39 -1.88 12.47
CA TYR A 22 -22.64 -3.10 12.69
C TYR A 22 -22.92 -3.68 14.08
N GLY A 23 -22.90 -2.84 15.11
CA GLY A 23 -23.27 -3.23 16.47
C GLY A 23 -24.68 -3.79 16.54
N TRP A 24 -25.66 -3.11 15.93
CA TRP A 24 -27.03 -3.61 15.88
C TRP A 24 -27.14 -4.98 15.18
N LEU A 25 -26.46 -5.15 14.05
CA LEU A 25 -26.45 -6.41 13.30
C LEU A 25 -25.77 -7.55 14.06
N VAL A 26 -24.75 -7.26 14.87
CA VAL A 26 -24.05 -8.28 15.67
C VAL A 26 -24.82 -8.64 16.94
N PHE A 27 -25.43 -7.67 17.62
CA PHE A 27 -26.06 -7.91 18.93
C PHE A 27 -27.54 -8.30 18.87
N LEU A 28 -28.31 -7.79 17.90
CA LEU A 28 -29.77 -7.99 17.84
C LEU A 28 -30.23 -8.89 16.69
N SER A 29 -29.34 -9.28 15.77
CA SER A 29 -29.69 -10.15 14.65
C SER A 29 -29.54 -11.63 15.00
N PRO A 30 -30.44 -12.51 14.50
CA PRO A 30 -30.21 -13.97 14.54
C PRO A 30 -29.01 -14.39 13.68
N TRP A 31 -28.54 -13.53 12.78
CA TRP A 31 -27.38 -13.77 11.91
C TRP A 31 -26.03 -13.43 12.59
N GLN A 32 -26.05 -13.07 13.88
CA GLN A 32 -24.88 -12.68 14.66
C GLN A 32 -23.69 -13.62 14.47
N MET A 33 -23.94 -14.93 14.53
CA MET A 33 -22.90 -15.96 14.46
C MET A 33 -22.23 -15.95 13.09
N LEU A 34 -23.01 -15.78 12.03
CA LEU A 34 -22.52 -15.73 10.65
C LEU A 34 -21.70 -14.45 10.41
N ILE A 35 -22.17 -13.30 10.92
CA ILE A 35 -21.48 -12.00 10.78
C ILE A 35 -20.15 -12.01 11.55
N LEU A 36 -20.15 -12.52 12.79
CA LEU A 36 -18.93 -12.67 13.59
C LEU A 36 -17.94 -13.64 12.94
N GLN A 37 -18.42 -14.78 12.45
CA GLN A 37 -17.57 -15.76 11.77
C GLN A 37 -16.98 -15.18 10.47
N LEU A 38 -17.76 -14.42 9.71
CA LEU A 38 -17.30 -13.77 8.48
C LEU A 38 -16.23 -12.71 8.78
N THR A 39 -16.46 -11.83 9.76
CA THR A 39 -15.47 -10.80 10.13
C THR A 39 -14.18 -11.41 10.69
N ALA A 40 -14.29 -12.44 11.53
CA ALA A 40 -13.15 -13.18 12.03
C ALA A 40 -12.40 -13.90 10.89
N PHE A 41 -13.13 -14.51 9.96
CA PHE A 41 -12.54 -15.14 8.78
C PHE A 41 -11.79 -14.11 7.91
N VAL A 42 -12.38 -12.95 7.63
CA VAL A 42 -11.73 -11.88 6.86
C VAL A 42 -10.47 -11.39 7.56
N ALA A 43 -10.50 -11.21 8.89
CA ALA A 43 -9.32 -10.81 9.66
C ALA A 43 -8.19 -11.85 9.55
N VAL A 44 -8.49 -13.14 9.72
CA VAL A 44 -7.52 -14.22 9.59
C VAL A 44 -7.05 -14.37 8.14
N ALA A 45 -7.96 -14.29 7.17
CA ALA A 45 -7.65 -14.38 5.75
C ALA A 45 -6.72 -13.24 5.30
N ALA A 46 -6.91 -12.02 5.79
CA ALA A 46 -6.00 -10.91 5.50
C ALA A 46 -4.57 -11.21 5.97
N VAL A 47 -4.41 -11.76 7.17
CA VAL A 47 -3.09 -12.17 7.70
C VAL A 47 -2.50 -13.30 6.85
N LEU A 48 -3.29 -14.32 6.53
CA LEU A 48 -2.84 -15.45 5.73
C LEU A 48 -2.50 -15.06 4.28
N VAL A 49 -3.22 -14.11 3.69
CA VAL A 49 -2.91 -13.56 2.37
C VAL A 49 -1.57 -12.84 2.38
N ILE A 50 -1.29 -12.04 3.41
CA ILE A 50 0.02 -11.38 3.56
C ILE A 50 1.12 -12.45 3.69
N LEU A 51 0.92 -13.47 4.53
CA LEU A 51 1.90 -14.56 4.69
C LEU A 51 2.10 -15.36 3.41
N ALA A 52 1.02 -15.66 2.68
CA ALA A 52 1.08 -16.34 1.40
C ALA A 52 1.80 -15.50 0.34
N TRP A 53 1.59 -14.18 0.33
CA TRP A 53 2.29 -13.27 -0.57
C TRP A 53 3.79 -13.21 -0.27
N VAL A 54 4.18 -13.15 1.01
CA VAL A 54 5.59 -13.20 1.41
C VAL A 54 6.22 -14.54 1.08
N GLY A 55 5.52 -15.65 1.36
CA GLY A 55 5.97 -16.99 0.99
C GLY A 55 6.10 -17.16 -0.52
N TYR A 56 5.17 -16.60 -1.29
CA TYR A 56 5.22 -16.55 -2.74
C TYR A 56 6.43 -15.76 -3.23
N ALA A 57 6.69 -14.57 -2.67
CA ALA A 57 7.88 -13.79 -3.00
C ALA A 57 9.15 -14.57 -2.70
N LEU A 58 9.29 -15.20 -1.52
CA LEU A 58 10.48 -15.98 -1.18
C LEU A 58 10.68 -17.22 -2.07
N ALA A 59 9.59 -17.90 -2.43
CA ALA A 59 9.63 -19.07 -3.31
C ALA A 59 9.94 -18.69 -4.77
N THR A 60 9.59 -17.48 -5.19
CA THR A 60 9.78 -16.99 -6.56
C THR A 60 10.94 -16.01 -6.72
N THR A 61 11.59 -15.61 -5.62
CA THR A 61 12.89 -14.93 -5.66
C THR A 61 13.99 -15.98 -5.76
N PRO A 62 14.59 -16.19 -6.94
CA PRO A 62 15.85 -16.93 -7.04
C PRO A 62 16.91 -16.20 -6.19
N PRO A 63 17.87 -16.95 -5.64
CA PRO A 63 18.89 -16.42 -4.74
C PRO A 63 19.49 -15.13 -5.31
N PRO A 64 19.60 -14.08 -4.48
CA PRO A 64 19.99 -12.75 -4.91
C PRO A 64 21.27 -12.84 -5.74
N LYS A 65 21.21 -12.34 -6.98
CA LYS A 65 22.39 -12.25 -7.84
C LYS A 65 23.47 -11.42 -7.13
N PRO A 66 24.77 -11.74 -7.36
CA PRO A 66 25.88 -11.07 -6.68
C PRO A 66 25.74 -9.54 -6.73
N ILE A 67 25.86 -8.90 -5.57
CA ILE A 67 25.64 -7.47 -5.35
C ILE A 67 26.52 -6.60 -6.27
N GLU A 68 27.67 -7.12 -6.71
CA GLU A 68 28.61 -6.43 -7.62
C GLU A 68 28.04 -6.08 -9.00
N GLU A 69 27.13 -6.87 -9.57
CA GLU A 69 26.54 -6.56 -10.89
C GLU A 69 25.48 -5.46 -10.77
N ILE A 70 24.67 -5.51 -9.70
CA ILE A 70 23.64 -4.50 -9.43
C ILE A 70 24.28 -3.16 -9.10
N GLU A 71 25.38 -3.15 -8.32
CA GLU A 71 26.11 -1.92 -7.99
C GLU A 71 26.75 -1.29 -9.24
N LYS A 72 27.31 -2.12 -10.16
CA LYS A 72 27.87 -1.63 -11.43
C LYS A 72 26.81 -1.08 -12.37
N GLU A 73 25.65 -1.74 -12.51
CA GLU A 73 24.56 -1.21 -13.35
C GLU A 73 24.00 0.11 -12.80
N VAL A 74 23.85 0.23 -11.48
CA VAL A 74 23.36 1.46 -10.83
C VAL A 74 24.37 2.60 -10.93
N GLN A 75 25.67 2.33 -10.73
CA GLN A 75 26.72 3.35 -10.91
C GLN A 75 26.78 3.84 -12.36
N LYS A 76 26.67 2.93 -13.33
CA LYS A 76 26.71 3.28 -14.75
C LYS A 76 25.50 4.13 -15.17
N ALA A 77 24.31 3.81 -14.66
CA ALA A 77 23.10 4.60 -14.88
C ALA A 77 23.21 6.00 -14.25
N LEU A 78 23.80 6.11 -13.05
CA LEU A 78 24.04 7.39 -12.38
C LEU A 78 25.05 8.27 -13.14
N GLU A 79 26.16 7.70 -13.60
CA GLU A 79 27.16 8.43 -14.42
C GLU A 79 26.57 8.94 -15.74
N GLU A 80 25.70 8.16 -16.38
CA GLU A 80 25.05 8.53 -17.64
C GLU A 80 24.04 9.67 -17.43
N ILE A 81 23.26 9.61 -16.35
CA ILE A 81 22.34 10.69 -15.94
C ILE A 81 23.10 11.97 -15.55
N GLU A 82 24.24 11.86 -14.85
CA GLU A 82 25.06 13.02 -14.49
C GLU A 82 25.70 13.68 -15.72
N LYS A 83 26.15 12.87 -16.70
CA LYS A 83 26.63 13.37 -17.99
C LYS A 83 25.52 14.09 -18.76
N GLN A 84 24.33 13.50 -18.86
CA GLN A 84 23.20 14.11 -19.55
C GLN A 84 22.79 15.43 -18.90
N MET A 85 22.73 15.50 -17.56
CA MET A 85 22.46 16.77 -16.86
C MET A 85 23.55 17.83 -17.07
N LYS A 86 24.82 17.44 -17.10
CA LYS A 86 25.93 18.37 -17.38
C LYS A 86 25.89 18.88 -18.83
N GLU A 87 25.55 18.01 -19.78
CA GLU A 87 25.38 18.37 -21.20
C GLU A 87 24.16 19.28 -21.41
N GLU A 88 23.01 18.98 -20.79
CA GLU A 88 21.81 19.84 -20.83
C GLU A 88 22.05 21.20 -20.15
N ALA A 89 22.75 21.23 -19.01
CA ALA A 89 23.09 22.48 -18.31
C ALA A 89 24.06 23.36 -19.13
N GLN A 90 25.01 22.74 -19.85
CA GLN A 90 25.93 23.47 -20.72
C GLN A 90 25.23 23.99 -21.99
N GLN A 91 24.30 23.23 -22.57
CA GLN A 91 23.52 23.67 -23.74
C GLN A 91 22.53 24.80 -23.39
N THR A 92 21.93 24.77 -22.20
CA THR A 92 21.00 25.81 -21.72
C THR A 92 21.70 27.12 -21.35
N THR A 93 23.01 27.09 -21.05
CA THR A 93 23.79 28.29 -20.67
C THR A 93 24.46 29.00 -21.87
N GLN A 94 24.46 28.37 -23.05
CA GLN A 94 25.06 28.92 -24.29
C GLN A 94 24.03 29.43 -25.33
N SER A 95 22.72 29.33 -25.06
CA SER A 95 21.63 29.91 -25.88
C SER A 95 21.09 31.19 -25.24
#